data_AF-A0A418W5Q6-F1
#
_entry.id   AF-A0A418W5Q6-F1
#
_cell.length_a   1.000
_cell.length_b   1.000
_cell.length_c   1.000
_cell.angle_alpha   90.00
_cell.angle_beta   90.00
_cell.angle_gamma   90.00
#
_symmetry.space_group_name_H-M   'P 1'
#
loop_
_entity.id
_entity.type
_entity.pdbx_description
1 polymer ?
#
loop_
_entity_poly.entity_id
_entity_poly.type
_entity_poly.pdbx_seq_one_letter_code
_entity_poly.pdbx_strand_id
1 'polypeptide(L)'
;MNSVQYLAMANLVIETDEFRRYPRKNNRPILNTLAVGIELLLKFAHVHCGSTVEAVASRYRHNIWKLWQECPDPALTHLVLEAAERSYASALAQGLVNEPIADLPEQFCEAVRNLSTLHNTGGSQLRYLAPAGVMATAPGWLTQAFYSVADACLRRPPFGQ
;
A
#
# COMPACT_ATOMS: atom_id res chain seq x y z
N MET A 1 17.30 1.99 -0.88
CA MET A 1 16.29 1.11 -0.25
C MET A 1 15.21 0.87 -1.28
N ASN A 2 14.87 -0.40 -1.59
CA ASN A 2 13.90 -0.75 -2.63
C ASN A 2 12.47 -0.86 -2.04
N SER A 3 11.44 -0.94 -2.90
CA SER A 3 10.03 -1.01 -2.48
C SER A 3 9.76 -2.10 -1.45
N VAL A 4 10.39 -3.27 -1.61
CA VAL A 4 10.20 -4.42 -0.73
C VAL A 4 10.76 -4.18 0.65
N GLN A 5 11.91 -3.52 0.78
CA GLN A 5 12.48 -3.18 2.09
C GLN A 5 11.53 -2.25 2.88
N TYR A 6 10.94 -1.25 2.22
CA TYR A 6 9.94 -0.39 2.85
C TYR A 6 8.68 -1.17 3.24
N LEU A 7 8.14 -1.99 2.34
CA LEU A 7 6.94 -2.78 2.61
C LEU A 7 7.17 -3.86 3.69
N ALA A 8 8.34 -4.48 3.73
CA ALA A 8 8.75 -5.42 4.78
C ALA A 8 8.87 -4.72 6.14
N MET A 9 9.47 -3.53 6.18
CA MET A 9 9.53 -2.74 7.40
C MET A 9 8.13 -2.34 7.90
N ALA A 10 7.25 -1.92 6.99
CA ALA A 10 5.86 -1.65 7.36
C ALA A 10 5.17 -2.92 7.90
N ASN A 11 5.40 -4.08 7.26
CA ASN A 11 4.81 -5.36 7.66
C ASN A 11 5.30 -5.83 9.03
N LEU A 12 6.60 -5.68 9.32
CA LEU A 12 7.17 -6.03 10.62
C LEU A 12 6.57 -5.18 11.75
N VAL A 13 6.33 -3.89 11.52
CA VAL A 13 5.79 -3.01 12.57
C VAL A 13 4.32 -3.32 12.86
N ILE A 14 3.50 -3.64 11.85
CA ILE A 14 2.09 -4.01 12.07
C ILE A 14 1.92 -5.35 12.81
N GLU A 15 2.93 -6.22 12.76
CA GLU A 15 2.93 -7.51 13.46
C GLU A 15 3.31 -7.38 14.95
N THR A 16 3.83 -6.23 15.38
CA THR A 16 4.20 -6.01 16.78
C THR A 16 2.98 -5.92 17.70
N ASP A 17 3.11 -6.47 18.91
CA ASP A 17 2.08 -6.37 19.95
C ASP A 17 1.77 -4.92 20.34
N GLU A 18 2.76 -4.04 20.23
CA GLU A 18 2.60 -2.61 20.51
C GLU A 18 1.65 -1.94 19.50
N PHE A 19 1.78 -2.28 18.21
CA PHE A 19 0.86 -1.79 17.19
C PHE A 19 -0.56 -2.34 17.39
N ARG A 20 -0.68 -3.63 17.72
CA ARG A 20 -1.98 -4.26 18.01
C ARG A 20 -2.68 -3.65 19.23
N ARG A 21 -1.91 -3.25 20.26
CA ARG A 21 -2.43 -2.60 21.47
C ARG A 21 -2.72 -1.11 21.29
N TYR A 22 -1.96 -0.40 20.45
CA TYR A 22 -2.07 1.05 20.27
C TYR A 22 -2.09 1.49 18.79
N PRO A 23 -3.08 1.03 18.01
CA PRO A 23 -3.11 1.29 16.56
C PRO A 23 -3.16 2.79 16.23
N ARG A 24 -3.69 3.63 17.12
CA ARG A 24 -3.79 5.09 16.89
C ARG A 24 -2.48 5.87 17.12
N LYS A 25 -1.54 5.37 17.94
CA LYS A 25 -0.31 6.11 18.30
C LYS A 25 0.85 5.86 17.32
N ASN A 26 0.93 4.69 16.72
CA ASN A 26 2.06 4.26 15.88
C ASN A 26 1.83 4.35 14.37
N ASN A 27 0.69 4.91 13.93
CA ASN A 27 0.32 4.93 12.51
C ASN A 27 1.21 5.79 11.61
N ARG A 28 1.82 6.88 12.09
CA ARG A 28 2.46 7.86 11.17
C ARG A 28 3.70 7.33 10.46
N PRO A 29 4.71 6.79 11.17
CA PRO A 29 5.90 6.27 10.51
C PRO A 29 5.58 5.08 9.62
N ILE A 30 4.59 4.27 10.02
CA ILE A 30 4.14 3.09 9.27
C ILE A 30 3.44 3.52 7.98
N LEU A 31 2.48 4.44 8.06
CA LEU A 31 1.78 4.95 6.88
C LEU A 31 2.74 5.65 5.90
N ASN A 32 3.74 6.38 6.42
CA ASN A 32 4.79 6.95 5.58
C ASN A 32 5.64 5.87 4.88
N THR A 33 6.07 4.87 5.65
CA THR A 33 6.89 3.76 5.14
C THR A 33 6.11 2.95 4.11
N LEU A 34 4.85 2.67 4.37
CA LEU A 34 3.90 2.03 3.47
C LEU A 34 3.72 2.84 2.19
N ALA A 35 3.43 4.14 2.30
CA ALA A 35 3.24 5.03 1.16
C ALA A 35 4.46 5.06 0.25
N VAL A 36 5.68 5.18 0.82
CA VAL A 36 6.92 5.14 0.04
C VAL A 36 7.12 3.77 -0.61
N GLY A 37 6.84 2.68 0.09
CA GLY A 37 6.94 1.33 -0.46
C GLY A 37 6.01 1.11 -1.66
N ILE A 38 4.74 1.52 -1.54
CA ILE A 38 3.74 1.45 -2.61
C ILE A 38 4.14 2.35 -3.78
N GLU A 39 4.55 3.59 -3.51
CA GLU A 39 4.99 4.54 -4.54
C GLU A 39 6.13 3.94 -5.37
N LEU A 40 7.16 3.40 -4.72
CA LEU A 40 8.30 2.79 -5.40
C LEU A 40 7.91 1.56 -6.22
N LEU A 41 7.00 0.72 -5.71
CA LEU A 41 6.52 -0.46 -6.44
C LEU A 41 5.81 -0.05 -7.74
N LEU A 42 4.87 0.90 -7.65
CA LEU A 42 4.11 1.33 -8.82
C LEU A 42 4.98 2.10 -9.81
N LYS A 43 5.89 2.96 -9.34
CA LYS A 43 6.87 3.64 -10.21
C LYS A 43 7.75 2.64 -10.95
N PHE A 44 8.17 1.57 -10.28
CA PHE A 44 8.96 0.53 -10.91
C PHE A 44 8.21 -0.13 -12.07
N ALA A 45 6.91 -0.42 -11.91
CA ALA A 45 6.08 -0.95 -13.01
C ALA A 45 6.09 -0.02 -14.23
N HIS A 46 5.97 1.30 -14.04
CA HIS A 46 6.07 2.26 -15.14
C HIS A 46 7.43 2.24 -15.84
N VAL A 47 8.51 2.20 -15.06
CA VAL A 47 9.87 2.15 -15.62
C VAL A 47 10.10 0.84 -16.38
N HIS A 48 9.61 -0.28 -15.83
CA HIS A 48 9.71 -1.58 -16.46
C HIS A 48 8.93 -1.65 -17.78
N CYS A 49 7.75 -1.04 -17.86
CA CYS A 49 6.95 -0.95 -19.08
C CYS A 49 7.43 0.15 -20.06
N GLY A 50 8.66 0.66 -19.91
CA GLY A 50 9.33 1.52 -20.90
C GLY A 50 9.31 3.02 -20.62
N SER A 51 8.81 3.47 -19.45
CA SER A 51 8.94 4.88 -19.05
C SER A 51 10.34 5.18 -18.49
N THR A 52 10.83 6.42 -18.62
CA THR A 52 12.06 6.83 -17.92
C THR A 52 11.76 7.24 -16.48
N VAL A 53 12.77 7.18 -15.62
CA VAL A 53 12.64 7.60 -14.21
C VAL A 53 12.21 9.08 -14.12
N GLU A 54 12.75 9.94 -14.99
CA GLU A 54 12.44 11.37 -15.06
C GLU A 54 10.98 11.61 -15.50
N ALA A 55 10.50 10.86 -16.49
CA ALA A 55 9.12 10.94 -16.96
C ALA A 55 8.15 10.51 -15.85
N VAL A 56 8.46 9.42 -15.12
CA VAL A 56 7.65 8.95 -14.01
C VAL A 56 7.66 9.94 -12.84
N ALA A 57 8.83 10.45 -12.47
CA ALA A 57 8.97 11.41 -11.38
C ALA A 57 8.20 12.72 -11.67
N SER A 58 8.31 13.24 -12.89
CA SER A 58 7.63 14.48 -13.29
C SER A 58 6.11 14.33 -13.40
N ARG A 59 5.63 13.23 -14.00
CA ARG A 59 4.18 12.99 -14.23
C ARG A 59 3.40 12.65 -12.98
N TYR A 60 4.01 11.90 -12.06
CA TYR A 60 3.30 11.31 -10.91
C TYR A 60 3.71 11.90 -9.57
N ARG A 61 4.94 12.42 -9.43
CA ARG A 61 5.49 12.87 -8.14
C ARG A 61 5.26 11.84 -7.04
N HIS A 62 4.46 12.15 -6.02
CA HIS A 62 4.08 11.27 -4.90
C HIS A 62 2.60 10.82 -4.97
N ASN A 63 1.94 11.01 -6.11
CA ASN A 63 0.53 10.68 -6.25
C ASN A 63 0.36 9.17 -6.52
N ILE A 64 0.26 8.41 -5.42
CA ILE A 64 0.06 6.96 -5.42
C ILE A 64 -1.22 6.57 -6.16
N TRP A 65 -2.31 7.32 -5.97
CA TRP A 65 -3.58 7.01 -6.61
C TRP A 65 -3.50 7.13 -8.13
N LYS A 66 -2.82 8.17 -8.63
CA LYS A 66 -2.57 8.32 -10.07
C LYS A 66 -1.67 7.20 -10.62
N LEU A 67 -0.63 6.80 -9.88
CA LEU A 67 0.21 5.65 -10.23
C LEU A 67 -0.59 4.33 -10.27
N TRP A 68 -1.54 4.17 -9.35
CA TRP A 68 -2.42 3.00 -9.28
C TRP A 68 -3.39 2.95 -10.46
N GLN A 69 -4.09 4.05 -10.73
CA GLN A 69 -5.06 4.14 -11.83
C GLN A 69 -4.43 4.02 -13.21
N GLU A 70 -3.24 4.59 -13.39
CA GLU A 70 -2.51 4.59 -14.66
C GLU A 70 -1.45 3.48 -14.72
N CYS A 71 -1.54 2.46 -13.85
CA CYS A 71 -0.56 1.38 -13.81
C CYS A 71 -0.52 0.66 -15.17
N PRO A 72 0.65 0.60 -15.84
CA PRO A 72 0.75 0.03 -17.18
C PRO A 72 0.77 -1.51 -17.16
N ASP A 73 0.93 -2.10 -15.98
CA ASP A 73 0.85 -3.54 -15.76
C ASP A 73 -0.46 -3.88 -15.01
N PRO A 74 -1.53 -4.26 -15.73
CA PRO A 74 -2.79 -4.63 -15.10
C PRO A 74 -2.69 -5.92 -14.28
N ALA A 75 -1.68 -6.77 -14.52
CA ALA A 75 -1.48 -7.97 -13.70
C ALA A 75 -1.02 -7.59 -12.30
N LEU A 76 -0.19 -6.54 -12.16
CA LEU A 76 0.25 -6.05 -10.85
C LEU A 76 -0.94 -5.59 -9.99
N THR A 77 -1.84 -4.76 -10.53
CA THR A 77 -3.00 -4.27 -9.78
C THR A 77 -3.96 -5.41 -9.44
N HIS A 78 -4.16 -6.35 -10.36
CA HIS A 78 -4.97 -7.55 -10.11
C HIS A 78 -4.39 -8.40 -8.97
N LEU A 79 -3.09 -8.70 -8.99
CA LEU A 79 -2.43 -9.47 -7.94
C LEU A 79 -2.54 -8.80 -6.57
N VAL A 80 -2.46 -7.46 -6.52
CA VAL A 80 -2.62 -6.71 -5.26
C VAL A 80 -4.06 -6.81 -4.75
N LEU A 81 -5.06 -6.69 -5.62
CA LEU A 81 -6.46 -6.84 -5.23
C LEU A 81 -6.76 -8.25 -4.72
N GLU A 82 -6.29 -9.29 -5.41
CA GLU A 82 -6.43 -10.67 -4.90
C GLU A 82 -5.71 -10.87 -3.56
N ALA A 83 -4.52 -10.28 -3.39
CA ALA A 83 -3.79 -10.35 -2.12
C ALA A 83 -4.56 -9.64 -1.00
N ALA A 84 -5.24 -8.54 -1.31
CA ALA A 84 -6.12 -7.85 -0.39
C ALA A 84 -7.31 -8.73 0.01
N GLU A 85 -7.97 -9.39 -0.94
CA GLU A 85 -9.07 -10.34 -0.68
C GLU A 85 -8.62 -11.48 0.24
N ARG A 86 -7.47 -12.12 -0.07
CA ARG A 86 -6.92 -13.21 0.75
C ARG A 86 -6.56 -12.75 2.16
N SER A 87 -5.91 -11.59 2.30
CA SER A 87 -5.56 -11.02 3.60
C SER A 87 -6.81 -10.72 4.43
N TYR A 88 -7.84 -10.16 3.82
CA TYR A 88 -9.09 -9.84 4.50
C TYR A 88 -9.87 -11.10 4.91
N ALA A 89 -9.99 -12.09 4.02
CA ALA A 89 -10.63 -13.37 4.33
C ALA A 89 -9.93 -14.07 5.51
N SER A 90 -8.59 -14.02 5.55
CA SER A 90 -7.80 -14.53 6.67
C SER A 90 -8.07 -13.76 7.97
N ALA A 91 -8.15 -12.43 7.91
CA ALA A 91 -8.46 -11.59 9.08
C ALA A 91 -9.87 -11.85 9.62
N LEU A 92 -10.86 -12.06 8.75
CA LEU A 92 -12.22 -12.44 9.13
C LEU A 92 -12.23 -13.83 9.79
N ALA A 93 -11.54 -14.82 9.22
CA ALA A 93 -11.45 -16.17 9.78
C ALA A 93 -10.75 -16.20 11.16
N GLN A 94 -9.84 -15.27 11.41
CA GLN A 94 -9.13 -15.11 12.70
C GLN A 94 -9.89 -14.23 13.70
N GLY A 95 -11.07 -13.69 13.36
CA GLY A 95 -11.83 -12.79 14.22
C GLY A 95 -11.17 -11.42 14.45
N LEU A 96 -10.25 -11.01 13.57
CA LEU A 96 -9.60 -9.69 13.60
C LEU A 96 -10.48 -8.60 12.98
N VAL A 97 -11.47 -9.00 12.19
CA VAL A 97 -12.51 -8.14 11.60
C VAL A 97 -13.86 -8.79 11.90
N ASN A 98 -14.85 -7.98 12.29
CA ASN A 98 -16.12 -8.49 12.83
C ASN A 98 -17.16 -8.79 11.75
N GLU A 99 -17.09 -8.14 10.58
CA GLU A 99 -18.12 -8.21 9.55
C GLU A 99 -17.48 -8.22 8.16
N PRO A 100 -18.05 -8.98 7.20
CA PRO A 100 -17.61 -8.95 5.81
C PRO A 100 -18.00 -7.63 5.13
N ILE A 101 -17.09 -7.11 4.29
CA ILE A 101 -17.34 -5.97 3.41
C ILE A 101 -17.94 -6.45 2.09
N ALA A 102 -19.00 -5.79 1.62
CA ALA A 102 -19.73 -6.17 0.41
C ALA A 102 -18.95 -5.90 -0.90
N ASP A 103 -18.26 -4.76 -1.02
CA ASP A 103 -17.41 -4.41 -2.16
C ASP A 103 -15.98 -4.15 -1.68
N LEU A 104 -15.26 -5.24 -1.50
CA LEU A 104 -13.91 -5.23 -0.96
C LEU A 104 -12.88 -4.58 -1.91
N PRO A 105 -12.92 -4.83 -3.24
CA PRO A 105 -12.06 -4.11 -4.19
C PRO A 105 -12.24 -2.59 -4.16
N GLU A 106 -13.48 -2.07 -4.11
CA GLU A 106 -13.70 -0.62 -4.06
C GLU A 106 -13.21 -0.03 -2.73
N GLN A 107 -13.49 -0.70 -1.60
CA GLN A 107 -13.01 -0.27 -0.28
C GLN A 107 -11.47 -0.28 -0.18
N PHE A 108 -10.82 -1.25 -0.83
CA PHE A 108 -9.36 -1.25 -0.95
C PHE A 108 -8.88 -0.06 -1.77
N CYS A 109 -9.51 0.21 -2.92
CA CYS A 109 -9.19 1.37 -3.75
C CYS A 109 -9.39 2.69 -3.00
N GLU A 110 -10.45 2.82 -2.20
CA GLU A 110 -10.67 3.97 -1.33
C GLU A 110 -9.54 4.13 -0.30
N ALA A 111 -9.08 3.03 0.30
CA ALA A 111 -7.95 3.06 1.23
C ALA A 111 -6.64 3.52 0.53
N VAL A 112 -6.37 3.08 -0.70
CA VAL A 112 -5.24 3.56 -1.52
C VAL A 112 -5.37 5.05 -1.83
N ARG A 113 -6.57 5.52 -2.20
CA ARG A 113 -6.87 6.94 -2.46
C ARG A 113 -6.66 7.81 -1.24
N ASN A 114 -7.09 7.34 -0.07
CA ASN A 114 -6.90 8.02 1.20
C ASN A 114 -5.42 8.11 1.58
N LEU A 115 -4.66 7.01 1.41
CA LEU A 115 -3.21 7.00 1.62
C LEU A 115 -2.51 7.99 0.67
N SER A 116 -2.89 7.99 -0.61
CA SER A 116 -2.35 8.93 -1.60
C SER A 116 -2.60 10.39 -1.22
N THR A 117 -3.79 10.71 -0.70
CA THR A 117 -4.14 12.08 -0.27
C THR A 117 -3.26 12.53 0.91
N LEU A 118 -3.05 11.66 1.89
CA LEU A 118 -2.17 11.91 3.03
C LEU A 118 -0.71 12.08 2.59
N HIS A 119 -0.28 11.33 1.58
CA HIS A 119 1.08 11.35 1.05
C HIS A 119 1.35 12.55 0.12
N ASN A 120 0.36 12.97 -0.67
CA ASN A 120 0.51 14.01 -1.71
C ASN A 120 0.45 15.46 -1.18
N THR A 121 -0.08 15.71 0.02
CA THR A 121 -0.33 17.08 0.53
C THR A 121 0.93 17.81 1.09
N GLY A 122 2.15 17.40 0.70
CA GLY A 122 3.43 18.18 0.71
C GLY A 122 4.70 17.58 1.40
N GLY A 123 5.58 18.41 1.99
CA GLY A 123 6.83 18.02 2.67
C GLY A 123 6.75 16.95 3.78
N SER A 124 7.76 16.08 3.78
CA SER A 124 7.91 14.86 4.59
C SER A 124 7.71 15.05 6.11
N GLN A 125 7.04 14.07 6.74
CA GLN A 125 7.08 13.72 8.18
C GLN A 125 5.93 14.13 9.13
N LEU A 126 4.97 15.00 8.78
CA LEU A 126 3.96 15.49 9.75
C LEU A 126 2.47 15.19 9.44
N ARG A 127 2.15 14.38 8.42
CA ARG A 127 0.81 14.44 7.76
C ARG A 127 -0.22 13.38 8.07
N TYR A 128 0.15 12.37 8.83
CA TYR A 128 -0.76 11.28 9.17
C TYR A 128 -1.57 11.59 10.44
N LEU A 129 -2.09 12.82 10.55
CA LEU A 129 -3.16 13.16 11.47
C LEU A 129 -4.46 12.80 10.77
N ALA A 130 -5.05 11.64 11.12
CA ALA A 130 -6.44 11.40 10.76
C ALA A 130 -7.28 12.47 11.49
N PRO A 131 -8.07 13.31 10.78
CA PRO A 131 -9.07 14.14 11.42
C PRO A 131 -9.96 13.27 12.31
N ALA A 132 -10.42 13.79 13.45
CA ALA A 132 -11.36 13.05 14.30
C ALA A 132 -12.57 12.61 13.47
N GLY A 133 -12.82 11.30 13.40
CA GLY A 133 -13.91 10.72 12.60
C GLY A 133 -13.49 10.09 11.26
N VAL A 134 -12.25 10.28 10.79
CA VAL A 134 -11.73 9.54 9.63
C VAL A 134 -11.21 8.19 10.12
N MET A 135 -11.82 7.10 9.66
CA MET A 135 -11.26 5.77 9.83
C MET A 135 -9.83 5.79 9.32
N ALA A 136 -8.86 5.62 10.22
CA ALA A 136 -7.46 5.48 9.83
C ALA A 136 -7.39 4.36 8.80
N THR A 137 -6.93 4.68 7.59
CA THR A 137 -6.60 3.74 6.51
C THR A 137 -6.09 2.45 7.11
N ALA A 138 -6.73 1.31 6.84
CA ALA A 138 -6.38 0.02 7.45
C ALA A 138 -4.92 -0.35 7.11
N PRO A 139 -3.92 0.02 7.94
CA PRO A 139 -2.53 0.02 7.49
C PRO A 139 -2.06 -1.41 7.33
N GLY A 140 -2.56 -2.31 8.19
CA GLY A 140 -2.31 -3.74 8.13
C GLY A 140 -2.79 -4.38 6.83
N TRP A 141 -4.01 -4.05 6.39
CA TRP A 141 -4.61 -4.62 5.19
C TRP A 141 -3.90 -4.17 3.91
N LEU A 142 -3.64 -2.86 3.78
CA LEU A 142 -2.85 -2.30 2.68
C LEU A 142 -1.42 -2.87 2.67
N THR A 143 -0.77 -2.91 3.84
CA THR A 143 0.61 -3.39 3.95
C THR A 143 0.72 -4.85 3.57
N GLN A 144 -0.14 -5.73 4.09
CA GLN A 144 -0.09 -7.16 3.78
C GLN A 144 -0.31 -7.43 2.29
N ALA A 145 -1.28 -6.76 1.67
CA ALA A 145 -1.56 -6.92 0.24
C ALA A 145 -0.36 -6.51 -0.63
N PHE A 146 0.14 -5.29 -0.44
CA PHE A 146 1.27 -4.77 -1.23
C PHE A 146 2.58 -5.48 -0.92
N TYR A 147 2.85 -5.83 0.34
CA TYR A 147 4.04 -6.58 0.72
C TYR A 147 4.06 -7.98 0.11
N SER A 148 2.93 -8.70 0.18
CA SER A 148 2.82 -10.04 -0.41
C SER A 148 3.13 -10.04 -1.91
N VAL A 149 2.66 -9.04 -2.65
CA VAL A 149 2.93 -8.93 -4.08
C VAL A 149 4.38 -8.50 -4.33
N ALA A 150 4.88 -7.50 -3.60
CA ALA A 150 6.25 -7.04 -3.78
C ALA A 150 7.29 -8.14 -3.47
N ASP A 151 7.09 -8.91 -2.40
CA ASP A 151 7.92 -10.08 -2.06
C ASP A 151 7.81 -11.19 -3.11
N ALA A 152 6.60 -11.48 -3.61
CA ALA A 152 6.41 -12.42 -4.72
C ALA A 152 7.18 -11.97 -5.97
N CYS A 153 7.14 -10.68 -6.32
CA CYS A 153 7.84 -10.13 -7.46
C CYS A 153 9.37 -10.20 -7.34
N LEU A 154 9.94 -10.24 -6.13
CA LEU A 154 11.37 -10.50 -5.95
C LEU A 154 11.73 -11.98 -6.15
N ARG A 155 10.86 -12.88 -5.67
CA ARG A 155 11.11 -14.34 -5.71
C ARG A 155 10.83 -14.94 -7.09
N ARG A 156 9.88 -14.35 -7.80
CA ARG A 156 9.53 -14.64 -9.19
C ARG A 156 9.22 -13.29 -9.85
N PRO A 157 10.17 -12.71 -10.60
CA PRO A 157 9.89 -11.50 -11.35
C PRO A 157 8.63 -11.75 -12.21
N PRO A 158 7.53 -10.99 -12.05
CA PRO A 158 6.43 -11.04 -13.02
C PRO A 158 6.89 -10.49 -14.38
N PHE A 159 8.04 -9.84 -14.37
CA PHE A 159 8.73 -9.18 -15.45
C PHE A 159 9.65 -10.17 -16.18
N GLY A 160 9.03 -11.08 -16.95
CA GLY A 160 9.69 -11.83 -18.03
C GLY A 160 9.73 -13.36 -17.86
N GLN A 161 8.86 -14.04 -18.62
CA GLN A 161 9.32 -14.62 -19.90
C GLN A 161 8.76 -13.77 -21.03
#